data_AF-A0AAW9S3A3-F1
#
_entry.id   AF-A0AAW9S3A3-F1
#
_cell.length_a   1.000
_cell.length_b   1.000
_cell.length_c   1.000
_cell.angle_alpha   90.00
_cell.angle_beta   90.00
_cell.angle_gamma   90.00
#
_symmetry.space_group_name_H-M   'P 1'
#
loop_
_entity.id
_entity.type
_entity.pdbx_description
1 polymer ?
#
loop_
_entity_poly.entity_id
_entity_poly.type
_entity_poly.pdbx_seq_one_letter_code
_entity_poly.pdbx_strand_id
1 'polypeptide(L)'
;MILAAASTSNAASLKLTVATIESGRLMVEGTAPEARQTVTLDSKFSVRSDGGRSFAFSISNYHPEDCIVALKAGEISATAVVGNCGVRGVTPRGAWKKSASYDTDDLVSHNGSTFLALRPGKGKVPGKDTRFWDKFVSRGAAGPAGPQGDPGPPGKAGPQGPAGAAGPAGPAGPPGVAGPAGPQGPSGVVQTVRIRESDFLTVPPSTGFTILGSLPAVYFSADQRLTGSLSLNVQIGADHTQVSYNLCYYKDGALVLFNNEYLSMNISAGTERALSISDTAVPGYNGSGSVGLCLKNWGPRDLYVYRVNGWIQVTN
;
A
#
# COMPACT_ATOMS: atom_id res chain seq x y z
N MET A 1 40.44 -21.57 -48.19
CA MET A 1 39.09 -21.27 -48.73
C MET A 1 38.27 -22.53 -48.48
N ILE A 2 37.23 -22.61 -47.66
CA ILE A 2 36.32 -21.62 -47.05
C ILE A 2 35.99 -22.13 -45.63
N LEU A 3 36.16 -21.29 -44.60
CA LEU A 3 35.54 -21.50 -43.29
C LEU A 3 34.03 -21.29 -43.47
N ALA A 4 33.22 -22.32 -43.24
CA ALA A 4 31.78 -22.15 -43.10
C ALA A 4 31.49 -21.50 -41.76
N ALA A 5 30.97 -20.27 -41.79
CA ALA A 5 30.49 -19.56 -40.63
C ALA A 5 29.40 -20.39 -39.93
N ALA A 6 29.61 -20.66 -38.64
CA ALA A 6 28.56 -21.17 -37.77
C ALA A 6 27.44 -20.12 -37.72
N SER A 7 26.35 -20.37 -38.44
CA SER A 7 25.11 -19.62 -38.29
C SER A 7 24.63 -19.81 -36.85
N THR A 8 24.66 -18.74 -36.07
CA THR A 8 24.06 -18.69 -34.74
C THR A 8 22.57 -18.92 -34.88
N SER A 9 22.12 -20.14 -34.56
CA SER A 9 20.69 -20.43 -34.45
C SER A 9 20.13 -19.58 -33.32
N ASN A 10 19.28 -18.62 -33.71
CA ASN A 10 18.55 -17.77 -32.79
C ASN A 10 17.62 -18.68 -31.97
N ALA A 11 17.97 -18.97 -30.71
CA ALA A 11 17.18 -19.86 -29.87
C ALA A 11 15.74 -19.32 -29.77
N ALA A 12 14.77 -20.15 -30.19
CA ALA A 12 13.36 -19.79 -30.13
C ALA A 12 13.00 -19.51 -28.66
N SER A 13 12.59 -18.28 -28.36
CA SER A 13 12.35 -17.81 -27.00
C SER A 13 10.94 -17.28 -26.86
N LEU A 14 10.28 -17.65 -25.77
CA LEU A 14 9.00 -17.09 -25.35
C LEU A 14 9.28 -15.75 -24.68
N LYS A 15 8.92 -14.64 -25.34
CA LYS A 15 9.19 -13.28 -24.85
C LYS A 15 7.89 -12.58 -24.50
N LEU A 16 7.85 -11.95 -23.33
CA LEU A 16 6.74 -11.06 -22.95
C LEU A 16 7.14 -9.62 -23.22
N THR A 17 6.24 -8.87 -23.86
CA THR A 17 6.38 -7.43 -24.09
C THR A 17 5.44 -6.63 -23.21
N VAL A 18 4.26 -7.18 -22.88
CA VAL A 18 3.27 -6.55 -22.00
C VAL A 18 2.77 -7.56 -20.98
N ALA A 19 2.68 -7.13 -19.73
CA ALA A 19 1.93 -7.82 -18.68
C ALA A 19 1.41 -6.74 -17.73
N THR A 20 0.16 -6.32 -17.89
CA THR A 20 -0.43 -5.27 -17.04
C THR A 20 -1.92 -5.47 -16.81
N ILE A 21 -2.45 -4.95 -15.70
CA ILE A 21 -3.89 -4.79 -15.49
C ILE A 21 -4.27 -3.35 -15.75
N GLU A 22 -5.15 -3.13 -16.72
CA GLU A 22 -5.74 -1.82 -17.01
C GLU A 22 -7.25 -1.93 -17.02
N SER A 23 -7.94 -1.00 -16.34
CA SER A 23 -9.41 -0.96 -16.28
C SER A 23 -10.07 -2.31 -15.92
N GLY A 24 -9.46 -3.09 -15.01
CA GLY A 24 -9.98 -4.39 -14.55
C GLY A 24 -9.73 -5.56 -15.50
N ARG A 25 -8.87 -5.38 -16.50
CA ARG A 25 -8.53 -6.40 -17.50
C ARG A 25 -7.03 -6.68 -17.49
N LEU A 26 -6.67 -7.96 -17.36
CA LEU A 26 -5.32 -8.42 -17.56
C LEU A 26 -5.01 -8.45 -19.06
N MET A 27 -3.99 -7.70 -19.46
CA MET A 27 -3.42 -7.67 -20.79
C MET A 27 -2.03 -8.31 -20.74
N VAL A 28 -1.81 -9.38 -21.52
CA VAL A 28 -0.51 -10.03 -21.65
C VAL A 28 -0.19 -10.24 -23.12
N GLU A 29 0.90 -9.67 -23.60
CA GLU A 29 1.32 -9.74 -25.00
C GLU A 29 2.77 -10.18 -25.11
N GLY A 30 3.10 -10.82 -26.23
CA GLY A 30 4.44 -11.30 -26.45
C GLY A 30 4.65 -12.00 -27.78
N THR A 31 5.81 -12.64 -27.89
CA THR A 31 6.21 -13.44 -29.05
C THR A 31 6.46 -14.88 -28.62
N ALA A 32 5.80 -15.82 -29.28
CA ALA A 32 5.95 -17.25 -29.07
C ALA A 32 7.22 -17.78 -29.77
N PRO A 33 7.73 -18.95 -29.33
CA PRO A 33 8.80 -19.66 -30.03
C PRO A 33 8.47 -19.92 -31.51
N GLU A 34 7.25 -20.37 -31.80
CA GLU A 34 6.78 -20.75 -33.14
C GLU A 34 5.50 -20.03 -33.58
N ALA A 35 5.28 -19.98 -34.89
CA ALA A 35 4.08 -19.40 -35.49
C ALA A 35 2.92 -20.40 -35.36
N ARG A 36 1.70 -19.91 -35.14
CA ARG A 36 0.53 -20.78 -34.91
C ARG A 36 0.74 -21.75 -33.76
N GLN A 37 1.50 -21.37 -32.74
CA GLN A 37 1.74 -22.19 -31.55
C GLN A 37 0.72 -21.84 -30.46
N THR A 38 0.27 -22.84 -29.69
CA THR A 38 -0.56 -22.58 -28.51
C THR A 38 0.30 -22.05 -27.37
N VAL A 39 -0.11 -20.93 -26.80
CA VAL A 39 0.46 -20.34 -25.58
C VAL A 39 -0.60 -20.40 -24.49
N THR A 40 -0.23 -20.90 -23.32
CA THR A 40 -1.12 -20.96 -22.15
C THR A 40 -0.68 -19.97 -21.07
N LEU A 41 -1.64 -19.37 -20.36
CA LEU A 41 -1.43 -18.46 -19.24
C LEU A 41 -2.00 -19.08 -17.96
N ASP A 42 -1.16 -19.22 -16.94
CA ASP A 42 -1.41 -19.86 -15.64
C ASP A 42 -2.07 -21.24 -15.75
N SER A 43 -1.83 -21.93 -16.86
CA SER A 43 -2.50 -23.18 -17.23
C SER A 43 -4.04 -23.09 -17.31
N LYS A 44 -4.60 -21.88 -17.34
CA LYS A 44 -6.05 -21.62 -17.33
C LYS A 44 -6.56 -21.11 -18.67
N PHE A 45 -5.82 -20.18 -19.27
CA PHE A 45 -6.22 -19.52 -20.52
C PHE A 45 -5.29 -19.96 -21.64
N SER A 46 -5.79 -19.97 -22.87
CA SER A 46 -4.98 -20.36 -24.03
C SER A 46 -5.31 -19.50 -25.23
N VAL A 47 -4.27 -19.09 -25.95
CA VAL A 47 -4.39 -18.42 -27.25
C VAL A 47 -3.42 -19.06 -28.23
N ARG A 48 -3.59 -18.79 -29.52
CA ARG A 48 -2.69 -19.27 -30.56
C ARG A 48 -1.92 -18.08 -31.13
N SER A 49 -0.59 -18.20 -31.23
CA SER A 49 0.22 -17.17 -31.87
C SER A 49 -0.12 -17.02 -33.34
N ASP A 50 0.07 -15.83 -33.91
CA ASP A 50 -0.19 -15.56 -35.32
C ASP A 50 0.94 -16.10 -36.24
N GLY A 51 0.85 -15.79 -37.54
CA GLY A 51 1.89 -16.15 -38.52
C GLY A 51 3.25 -15.48 -38.27
N GLY A 52 3.27 -14.35 -37.54
CA GLY A 52 4.45 -13.61 -37.10
C GLY A 52 4.94 -13.99 -35.70
N ARG A 53 4.31 -14.99 -35.07
CA ARG A 53 4.55 -15.48 -33.69
C ARG A 53 4.03 -14.58 -32.57
N SER A 54 3.30 -13.52 -32.87
CA SER A 54 2.73 -12.65 -31.83
C SER A 54 1.55 -13.33 -31.15
N PHE A 55 1.38 -13.12 -29.86
CA PHE A 55 0.19 -13.55 -29.12
C PHE A 55 -0.27 -12.45 -28.16
N ALA A 56 -1.55 -12.45 -27.83
CA ALA A 56 -2.16 -11.52 -26.90
C ALA A 56 -3.27 -12.19 -26.08
N PHE A 57 -3.27 -11.97 -24.77
CA PHE A 57 -4.34 -12.27 -23.84
C PHE A 57 -5.00 -10.97 -23.40
N SER A 58 -6.33 -10.98 -23.34
CA SER A 58 -7.16 -9.88 -22.84
C SER A 58 -8.25 -10.49 -21.96
N ILE A 59 -7.98 -10.62 -20.66
CA ILE A 59 -8.82 -11.37 -19.72
C ILE A 59 -9.44 -10.41 -18.72
N SER A 60 -10.78 -10.32 -18.71
CA SER A 60 -11.50 -9.47 -17.76
C SER A 60 -11.72 -10.21 -16.44
N ASN A 61 -11.72 -9.49 -15.31
CA ASN A 61 -11.95 -10.04 -13.96
C ASN A 61 -10.94 -11.12 -13.52
N TYR A 62 -9.75 -11.13 -14.11
CA TYR A 62 -8.66 -12.00 -13.68
C TYR A 62 -7.54 -11.18 -13.05
N HIS A 63 -7.21 -11.51 -11.82
CA HIS A 63 -6.17 -10.87 -11.02
C HIS A 63 -5.32 -11.99 -10.41
N PRO A 64 -4.05 -12.14 -10.79
CA PRO A 64 -3.16 -13.12 -10.18
C PRO A 64 -2.97 -12.81 -8.69
N GLU A 65 -2.90 -13.84 -7.84
CA GLU A 65 -2.85 -13.66 -6.38
C GLU A 65 -1.53 -13.04 -5.90
N ASP A 66 -0.43 -13.40 -6.54
CA ASP A 66 0.92 -12.90 -6.29
C ASP A 66 1.40 -11.88 -7.33
N CYS A 67 0.49 -11.48 -8.25
CA CYS A 67 0.78 -10.60 -9.36
C CYS A 67 1.87 -11.08 -10.32
N ILE A 68 2.06 -12.39 -10.38
CA ILE A 68 2.91 -13.07 -11.33
C ILE A 68 2.02 -13.93 -12.23
N VAL A 69 2.30 -13.91 -13.53
CA VAL A 69 1.68 -14.83 -14.50
C VAL A 69 2.73 -15.73 -15.09
N ALA A 70 2.39 -17.00 -15.27
CA ALA A 70 3.21 -18.00 -15.93
C ALA A 70 2.66 -18.28 -17.33
N LEU A 71 3.50 -18.12 -18.34
CA LEU A 71 3.23 -18.53 -19.71
C LEU A 71 3.92 -19.86 -20.02
N LYS A 72 3.28 -20.71 -20.82
CA LYS A 72 3.87 -21.92 -21.38
C LYS A 72 3.54 -22.06 -22.87
N ALA A 73 4.55 -22.40 -23.67
CA ALA A 73 4.43 -22.68 -25.10
C ALA A 73 5.26 -23.92 -25.44
N GLY A 74 4.61 -25.08 -25.57
CA GLY A 74 5.30 -26.37 -25.62
C GLY A 74 6.07 -26.64 -24.32
N GLU A 75 7.36 -26.95 -24.41
CA GLU A 75 8.24 -27.16 -23.25
C GLU A 75 8.85 -25.86 -22.70
N ILE A 76 8.65 -24.73 -23.38
CA ILE A 76 9.21 -23.43 -22.96
C ILE A 76 8.22 -22.74 -22.03
N SER A 77 8.72 -22.26 -20.89
CA SER A 77 7.94 -21.47 -19.93
C SER A 77 8.61 -20.12 -19.66
N ALA A 78 7.80 -19.14 -19.29
CA ALA A 78 8.24 -17.82 -18.89
C ALA A 78 7.32 -17.29 -17.79
N THR A 79 7.83 -16.45 -16.89
CA THR A 79 7.02 -15.74 -15.91
C THR A 79 7.13 -14.24 -16.12
N ALA A 80 6.10 -13.50 -15.75
CA ALA A 80 6.15 -12.05 -15.75
C ALA A 80 5.41 -11.47 -14.54
N VAL A 81 5.99 -10.42 -13.98
CA VAL A 81 5.32 -9.56 -13.01
C VAL A 81 4.32 -8.68 -13.75
N VAL A 82 3.07 -8.69 -13.30
CA VAL A 82 1.99 -7.91 -13.89
C VAL A 82 2.02 -6.49 -13.35
N GLY A 83 2.31 -5.51 -14.22
CA GLY A 83 2.21 -4.09 -13.88
C GLY A 83 0.78 -3.70 -13.52
N ASN A 84 0.60 -2.74 -12.61
CA ASN A 84 -0.71 -2.32 -12.10
C ASN A 84 -1.52 -3.43 -11.38
N CYS A 85 -0.94 -4.60 -11.13
CA CYS A 85 -1.46 -5.63 -10.23
C CYS A 85 -1.15 -5.23 -8.79
N GLY A 86 -1.73 -4.12 -8.30
CA GLY A 86 -1.68 -3.82 -6.86
C GLY A 86 -2.50 -4.85 -6.07
N VAL A 87 -2.57 -4.73 -4.74
CA VAL A 87 -3.62 -5.43 -3.98
C VAL A 87 -4.97 -5.13 -4.64
N ARG A 88 -5.78 -6.17 -4.88
CA ARG A 88 -7.13 -6.04 -5.45
C ARG A 88 -7.84 -4.89 -4.74
N GLY A 89 -8.10 -3.82 -5.48
CA GLY A 89 -8.54 -2.56 -4.91
C GLY A 89 -9.88 -2.75 -4.23
N VAL A 90 -9.90 -2.60 -2.91
CA VAL A 90 -11.15 -2.50 -2.17
C VAL A 90 -11.92 -1.26 -2.62
N THR A 91 -13.23 -1.37 -2.81
CA THR A 91 -14.08 -0.28 -3.30
C THR A 91 -14.87 0.31 -2.13
N PRO A 92 -14.55 1.50 -1.61
CA PRO A 92 -15.30 2.08 -0.50
C PRO A 92 -16.71 2.48 -0.95
N ARG A 93 -17.74 1.96 -0.28
CA ARG A 93 -19.17 2.24 -0.56
C ARG A 93 -19.85 3.04 0.55
N GLY A 94 -19.09 3.44 1.57
CA GLY A 94 -19.59 4.16 2.74
C GLY A 94 -20.44 3.27 3.65
N ALA A 95 -21.46 3.84 4.30
CA ALA A 95 -22.33 3.10 5.20
C ALA A 95 -23.13 2.01 4.46
N TRP A 96 -23.23 0.82 5.06
CA TRP A 96 -24.04 -0.27 4.52
C TRP A 96 -25.54 0.13 4.46
N LYS A 97 -26.19 -0.19 3.34
CA LYS A 97 -27.60 0.07 3.06
C LYS A 97 -28.26 -1.23 2.62
N LYS A 98 -29.33 -1.63 3.31
CA LYS A 98 -30.08 -2.86 3.00
C LYS A 98 -30.60 -2.94 1.55
N SER A 99 -30.92 -1.78 0.95
CA SER A 99 -31.44 -1.68 -0.41
C SER A 99 -30.36 -1.68 -1.51
N ALA A 100 -29.08 -1.52 -1.15
CA ALA A 100 -27.98 -1.49 -2.10
C ALA A 100 -27.46 -2.91 -2.39
N SER A 101 -26.99 -3.11 -3.61
CA SER A 101 -26.18 -4.26 -3.99
C SER A 101 -24.71 -3.92 -3.77
N TYR A 102 -23.96 -4.91 -3.31
CA TYR A 102 -22.52 -4.84 -3.09
C TYR A 102 -21.85 -5.93 -3.90
N ASP A 103 -20.75 -5.59 -4.56
CA ASP A 103 -19.92 -6.50 -5.33
C ASP A 103 -18.73 -6.98 -4.47
N THR A 104 -18.04 -8.02 -4.92
CA THR A 104 -16.81 -8.47 -4.25
C THR A 104 -15.82 -7.30 -4.11
N ASP A 105 -15.13 -7.24 -2.98
CA ASP A 105 -14.18 -6.20 -2.56
C ASP A 105 -14.78 -4.85 -2.17
N ASP A 106 -16.10 -4.69 -2.19
CA ASP A 106 -16.74 -3.51 -1.61
C ASP A 106 -16.45 -3.42 -0.09
N LEU A 107 -16.02 -2.25 0.37
CA LEU A 107 -15.91 -1.93 1.79
C LEU A 107 -17.12 -1.10 2.24
N VAL A 108 -17.77 -1.57 3.31
CA VAL A 108 -18.87 -0.86 3.94
C VAL A 108 -18.63 -0.64 5.42
N SER A 109 -19.14 0.46 5.96
CA SER A 109 -19.21 0.69 7.40
C SER A 109 -20.56 0.19 7.94
N HIS A 110 -20.54 -0.63 9.00
CA HIS A 110 -21.74 -1.10 9.70
C HIS A 110 -21.46 -1.28 11.19
N ASN A 111 -22.34 -0.77 12.06
CA ASN A 111 -22.21 -0.84 13.51
C ASN A 111 -20.84 -0.39 14.06
N GLY A 112 -20.23 0.63 13.42
CA GLY A 112 -18.92 1.17 13.81
C GLY A 112 -17.72 0.30 13.43
N SER A 113 -17.92 -0.79 12.70
CA SER A 113 -16.86 -1.61 12.10
C SER A 113 -16.88 -1.46 10.57
N THR A 114 -15.77 -1.80 9.92
CA THR A 114 -15.67 -1.85 8.45
C THR A 114 -15.63 -3.31 8.01
N PHE A 115 -16.39 -3.63 6.95
CA PHE A 115 -16.51 -4.97 6.42
C PHE A 115 -16.21 -5.02 4.93
N LEU A 116 -15.48 -6.05 4.51
CA LEU A 116 -15.13 -6.37 3.13
C LEU A 116 -16.15 -7.36 2.56
N ALA A 117 -16.73 -7.05 1.41
CA ALA A 117 -17.59 -7.96 0.68
C ALA A 117 -16.76 -9.09 0.05
N LEU A 118 -17.01 -10.33 0.46
CA LEU A 118 -16.34 -11.52 -0.06
C LEU A 118 -16.94 -12.02 -1.37
N ARG A 119 -18.18 -11.63 -1.66
CA ARG A 119 -18.95 -12.04 -2.84
C ARG A 119 -20.14 -11.10 -3.08
N PRO A 120 -20.71 -11.05 -4.29
CA PRO A 120 -21.82 -10.14 -4.59
C PRO A 120 -23.09 -10.49 -3.79
N GLY A 121 -23.82 -9.48 -3.33
CA GLY A 121 -25.05 -9.67 -2.57
C GLY A 121 -25.83 -8.39 -2.28
N LYS A 122 -27.17 -8.54 -2.18
CA LYS A 122 -28.11 -7.48 -1.78
C LYS A 122 -28.81 -7.86 -0.47
N GLY A 123 -28.91 -6.89 0.43
CA GLY A 123 -29.61 -7.06 1.71
C GLY A 123 -28.93 -7.98 2.73
N LYS A 124 -27.70 -8.44 2.46
CA LYS A 124 -26.89 -9.24 3.38
C LYS A 124 -26.23 -8.33 4.41
N VAL A 125 -26.40 -8.64 5.68
CA VAL A 125 -26.03 -7.80 6.82
C VAL A 125 -24.59 -8.08 7.25
N PRO A 126 -23.68 -7.08 7.19
CA PRO A 126 -22.31 -7.24 7.67
C PRO A 126 -22.24 -7.66 9.13
N GLY A 127 -21.33 -8.56 9.48
CA GLY A 127 -21.22 -9.12 10.84
C GLY A 127 -22.27 -10.17 11.23
N LYS A 128 -23.32 -10.36 10.44
CA LYS A 128 -24.29 -11.46 10.58
C LYS A 128 -24.13 -12.50 9.48
N ASP A 129 -24.10 -12.04 8.23
CA ASP A 129 -23.95 -12.89 7.04
C ASP A 129 -22.47 -13.10 6.68
N THR A 130 -21.74 -13.84 7.52
CA THR A 130 -20.27 -14.02 7.45
C THR A 130 -19.75 -14.66 6.16
N ARG A 131 -20.62 -15.32 5.37
CA ARG A 131 -20.24 -15.82 4.03
C ARG A 131 -20.12 -14.71 2.98
N PHE A 132 -20.74 -13.56 3.23
CA PHE A 132 -20.75 -12.40 2.34
C PHE A 132 -19.83 -11.29 2.81
N TRP A 133 -19.50 -11.26 4.11
CA TRP A 133 -18.76 -10.18 4.73
C TRP A 133 -17.66 -10.70 5.63
N ASP A 134 -16.44 -10.22 5.41
CA ASP A 134 -15.34 -10.35 6.36
C ASP A 134 -15.14 -9.04 7.13
N LYS A 135 -14.76 -9.14 8.40
CA LYS A 135 -14.53 -7.96 9.23
C LYS A 135 -13.14 -7.42 8.93
N PHE A 136 -13.09 -6.31 8.21
CA PHE A 136 -11.87 -5.66 7.78
C PHE A 136 -11.23 -4.82 8.89
N VAL A 137 -12.06 -4.06 9.62
CA VAL A 137 -11.65 -3.27 10.79
C VAL A 137 -12.71 -3.41 11.87
N SER A 138 -12.33 -3.76 13.10
CA SER A 138 -13.22 -3.80 14.24
C SER A 138 -13.46 -2.40 14.81
N ARG A 139 -14.67 -2.18 15.34
CA ARG A 139 -14.96 -1.03 16.21
C ARG A 139 -14.01 -1.07 17.41
N GLY A 140 -13.44 0.09 17.77
CA GLY A 140 -12.65 0.23 19.00
C GLY A 140 -13.46 -0.13 20.25
N ALA A 141 -12.76 -0.59 21.29
CA ALA A 141 -13.37 -0.83 22.60
C ALA A 141 -13.98 0.47 23.15
N ALA A 142 -15.05 0.35 23.95
CA ALA A 142 -15.56 1.48 24.72
C ALA A 142 -14.43 2.01 25.63
N GLY A 143 -14.31 3.33 25.73
CA GLY A 143 -13.39 3.93 26.70
C GLY A 143 -13.74 3.52 28.14
N PRO A 144 -12.77 3.58 29.08
CA PRO A 144 -13.06 3.33 30.49
C PRO A 144 -14.17 4.26 30.99
N ALA A 145 -14.97 3.78 31.94
CA ALA A 145 -15.95 4.62 32.62
C ALA A 145 -15.24 5.84 33.24
N GLY A 146 -15.86 7.02 33.16
CA GLY A 146 -15.34 8.21 33.85
C GLY A 146 -15.28 7.98 35.37
N PRO A 147 -14.43 8.73 36.10
CA PRO A 147 -14.36 8.64 37.55
C PRO A 147 -15.74 8.95 38.17
N GLN A 148 -16.06 8.28 39.28
CA GLN A 148 -17.23 8.63 40.09
C GLN A 148 -17.10 10.07 40.59
N GLY A 149 -18.17 10.87 40.49
CA GLY A 149 -18.17 12.24 41.01
C GLY A 149 -17.98 12.28 42.53
N ASP A 150 -17.40 13.38 43.03
CA ASP A 150 -17.15 13.57 44.46
C ASP A 150 -18.46 13.48 45.29
N PRO A 151 -18.41 12.94 46.53
CA PRO A 151 -19.53 13.00 47.45
C PRO A 151 -20.02 14.46 47.65
N GLY A 152 -21.33 14.66 47.69
CA GLY A 152 -21.90 15.97 48.00
C GLY A 152 -21.46 16.48 49.38
N PRO A 153 -21.38 17.80 49.59
CA PRO A 153 -20.98 18.37 50.88
C PRO A 153 -21.95 17.94 52.00
N PRO A 154 -21.47 17.74 53.24
CA PRO A 154 -22.33 17.47 54.39
C PRO A 154 -23.42 18.55 54.54
N GLY A 155 -24.65 18.12 54.88
CA GLY A 155 -25.74 19.04 55.19
C GLY A 155 -25.36 19.96 56.35
N LYS A 156 -25.78 21.23 56.29
CA LYS A 156 -25.53 22.21 57.37
C LYS A 156 -26.15 21.70 58.69
N ALA A 157 -25.42 21.89 59.79
CA ALA A 157 -25.95 21.60 61.13
C ALA A 157 -27.23 22.42 61.37
N GLY A 158 -28.30 21.75 61.82
CA GLY A 158 -29.54 22.41 62.20
C GLY A 158 -29.35 23.29 63.46
N PRO A 159 -30.14 24.36 63.64
CA PRO A 159 -30.10 25.16 64.86
C PRO A 159 -30.49 24.32 66.09
N GLN A 160 -29.85 24.61 67.22
CA GLN A 160 -30.02 23.87 68.48
C GLN A 160 -31.44 24.05 69.05
N GLY A 161 -32.23 22.97 69.08
CA GLY A 161 -33.51 22.89 69.79
C GLY A 161 -33.39 22.02 71.06
N PRO A 162 -34.26 22.20 72.07
CA PRO A 162 -34.28 21.35 73.25
C PRO A 162 -34.68 19.90 72.90
N ALA A 163 -34.10 18.95 73.62
CA ALA A 163 -33.86 17.57 73.19
C ALA A 163 -35.11 16.77 72.75
N GLY A 164 -35.07 16.29 71.50
CA GLY A 164 -35.83 15.14 70.98
C GLY A 164 -34.87 14.16 70.29
N ALA A 165 -35.20 12.87 70.28
CA ALA A 165 -34.34 11.83 69.68
C ALA A 165 -34.02 12.16 68.21
N ALA A 166 -32.74 12.11 67.84
CA ALA A 166 -32.28 12.40 66.49
C ALA A 166 -32.94 11.45 65.48
N GLY A 167 -33.54 12.02 64.42
CA GLY A 167 -34.13 11.25 63.34
C GLY A 167 -33.06 10.44 62.58
N PRO A 168 -33.42 9.31 61.97
CA PRO A 168 -32.49 8.49 61.18
C PRO A 168 -31.92 9.28 60.00
N ALA A 169 -30.67 8.99 59.63
CA ALA A 169 -30.03 9.59 58.47
C ALA A 169 -30.86 9.35 57.20
N GLY A 170 -31.01 10.39 56.36
CA GLY A 170 -31.73 10.29 55.10
C GLY A 170 -31.08 9.29 54.13
N PRO A 171 -31.86 8.65 53.25
CA PRO A 171 -31.33 7.70 52.28
C PRO A 171 -30.32 8.38 51.34
N ALA A 172 -29.30 7.62 50.93
CA ALA A 172 -28.33 8.08 49.94
C ALA A 172 -29.05 8.46 48.63
N GLY A 173 -28.63 9.58 48.01
CA GLY A 173 -29.18 10.02 46.73
C GLY A 173 -28.89 9.00 45.61
N PRO A 174 -29.72 8.94 44.56
CA PRO A 174 -29.48 8.04 43.44
C PRO A 174 -28.16 8.37 42.73
N PRO A 175 -27.47 7.37 42.17
CA PRO A 175 -26.27 7.60 41.36
C PRO A 175 -26.56 8.57 40.20
N GLY A 176 -25.61 9.46 39.91
CA GLY A 176 -25.70 10.38 38.76
C GLY A 176 -25.78 9.64 37.44
N VAL A 177 -26.47 10.22 36.45
CA VAL A 177 -26.56 9.66 35.09
C VAL A 177 -25.19 9.60 34.43
N ALA A 178 -24.91 8.53 33.70
CA ALA A 178 -23.67 8.38 32.95
C ALA A 178 -23.50 9.52 31.94
N GLY A 179 -22.30 10.10 31.87
CA GLY A 179 -21.98 11.17 30.92
C GLY A 179 -22.10 10.71 29.46
N PRO A 180 -22.24 11.66 28.50
CA PRO A 180 -22.30 11.32 27.08
C PRO A 180 -21.05 10.58 26.62
N ALA A 181 -21.20 9.67 25.65
CA ALA A 181 -20.07 8.98 25.05
C ALA A 181 -19.07 9.98 24.45
N GLY A 182 -17.78 9.79 24.73
CA GLY A 182 -16.71 10.62 24.16
C GLY A 182 -16.67 10.55 22.63
N PRO A 183 -16.09 11.55 21.95
CA PRO A 183 -15.98 11.56 20.49
C PRO A 183 -15.19 10.33 20.00
N GLN A 184 -15.60 9.79 18.85
CA GLN A 184 -14.87 8.73 18.16
C GLN A 184 -13.45 9.19 17.82
N GLY A 185 -12.43 8.36 18.13
CA GLY A 185 -11.04 8.66 17.74
C GLY A 185 -10.87 8.74 16.22
N PRO A 186 -9.99 9.61 15.70
CA PRO A 186 -9.83 9.79 14.26
C PRO A 186 -9.35 8.50 13.59
N SER A 187 -9.68 8.36 12.30
CA SER A 187 -9.19 7.26 11.45
C SER A 187 -7.66 7.25 11.46
N GLY A 188 -7.03 6.09 11.67
CA GLY A 188 -5.58 5.99 11.84
C GLY A 188 -4.78 6.34 10.58
N VAL A 189 -5.40 6.37 9.40
CA VAL A 189 -4.77 6.75 8.13
C VAL A 189 -5.32 8.10 7.67
N VAL A 190 -4.43 9.07 7.52
CA VAL A 190 -4.72 10.47 7.20
C VAL A 190 -4.55 10.72 5.71
N GLN A 191 -3.50 10.16 5.11
CA GLN A 191 -3.17 10.34 3.70
C GLN A 191 -2.43 9.12 3.18
N THR A 192 -2.70 8.71 1.93
CA THR A 192 -1.87 7.74 1.20
C THR A 192 -1.50 8.34 -0.15
N VAL A 193 -0.21 8.34 -0.45
CA VAL A 193 0.38 8.81 -1.70
C VAL A 193 0.98 7.62 -2.41
N ARG A 194 0.55 7.38 -3.65
CA ARG A 194 1.16 6.38 -4.52
C ARG A 194 2.32 7.01 -5.27
N ILE A 195 3.43 6.29 -5.32
CA ILE A 195 4.60 6.69 -6.08
C ILE A 195 4.70 5.74 -7.26
N ARG A 196 4.53 6.30 -8.46
CA ARG A 196 4.78 5.64 -9.73
C ARG A 196 5.48 6.67 -10.60
N GLU A 197 6.70 6.39 -11.00
CA GLU A 197 7.41 7.25 -11.94
C GLU A 197 7.54 6.48 -13.25
N SER A 198 7.00 7.05 -14.33
CA SER A 198 7.07 6.50 -15.69
C SER A 198 8.33 6.93 -16.44
N ASP A 199 9.12 7.85 -15.87
CA ASP A 199 10.23 8.48 -16.56
C ASP A 199 11.57 7.91 -16.08
N PHE A 200 12.48 7.70 -17.01
CA PHE A 200 13.86 7.35 -16.71
C PHE A 200 14.49 8.46 -15.90
N LEU A 201 14.74 8.22 -14.61
CA LEU A 201 15.32 9.22 -13.75
C LEU A 201 16.84 9.05 -13.71
N THR A 202 17.54 10.10 -14.11
CA THR A 202 18.99 10.14 -14.09
C THR A 202 19.47 10.67 -12.74
N VAL A 203 20.27 9.90 -12.02
CA VAL A 203 20.87 10.30 -10.74
C VAL A 203 22.36 10.54 -10.95
N PRO A 204 22.80 11.80 -11.05
CA PRO A 204 24.21 12.11 -11.26
C PRO A 204 25.04 11.76 -10.03
N PRO A 205 26.38 11.65 -10.17
CA PRO A 205 27.31 11.58 -9.04
C PRO A 205 27.03 12.69 -8.03
N SER A 206 26.93 12.32 -6.75
CA SER A 206 26.39 13.22 -5.73
C SER A 206 27.14 13.13 -4.40
N THR A 207 27.39 14.27 -3.76
CA THR A 207 27.96 14.33 -2.40
C THR A 207 26.93 13.99 -1.31
N GLY A 208 25.63 14.11 -1.61
CA GLY A 208 24.52 13.86 -0.70
C GLY A 208 23.37 13.09 -1.35
N PHE A 209 22.35 12.76 -0.55
CA PHE A 209 21.12 12.12 -1.03
C PHE A 209 20.26 13.10 -1.82
N THR A 210 19.60 12.60 -2.85
CA THR A 210 18.65 13.36 -3.67
C THR A 210 17.33 12.60 -3.74
N ILE A 211 16.20 13.27 -3.49
CA ILE A 211 14.87 12.67 -3.71
C ILE A 211 14.65 12.46 -5.21
N LEU A 212 14.11 11.30 -5.54
CA LEU A 212 13.81 10.93 -6.92
C LEU A 212 12.38 11.34 -7.30
N GLY A 213 12.25 11.99 -8.46
CA GLY A 213 10.99 12.27 -9.13
C GLY A 213 10.28 13.53 -8.65
N SER A 214 9.21 13.88 -9.37
CA SER A 214 8.30 14.96 -8.99
C SER A 214 7.18 14.38 -8.13
N LEU A 215 7.46 14.17 -6.85
CA LEU A 215 6.50 13.53 -5.95
C LEU A 215 5.38 14.50 -5.52
N PRO A 216 4.12 14.03 -5.44
CA PRO A 216 3.04 14.86 -4.92
C PRO A 216 3.30 15.21 -3.45
N ALA A 217 2.95 16.44 -3.06
CA ALA A 217 3.16 16.93 -1.71
C ALA A 217 2.44 16.07 -0.67
N VAL A 218 3.19 15.65 0.36
CA VAL A 218 2.67 14.98 1.55
C VAL A 218 2.52 16.02 2.65
N TYR A 219 1.39 15.99 3.35
CA TYR A 219 1.08 16.91 4.46
C TYR A 219 0.99 16.11 5.75
N PHE A 220 1.67 16.56 6.80
CA PHE A 220 1.70 15.86 8.09
C PHE A 220 1.87 16.82 9.28
N SER A 221 1.38 16.41 10.44
CA SER A 221 1.62 17.06 11.73
C SER A 221 2.79 16.43 12.49
N ALA A 222 3.25 17.11 13.54
CA ALA A 222 4.44 16.74 14.29
C ALA A 222 4.39 15.36 14.96
N ASP A 223 3.19 14.92 15.32
CA ASP A 223 2.89 13.65 15.97
C ASP A 223 2.58 12.51 15.00
N GLN A 224 2.39 12.82 13.71
CA GLN A 224 2.05 11.83 12.70
C GLN A 224 3.27 11.04 12.24
N ARG A 225 3.01 9.79 11.86
CA ARG A 225 4.02 8.86 11.33
C ARG A 225 3.94 8.88 9.81
N LEU A 226 5.10 8.92 9.18
CA LEU A 226 5.27 8.69 7.75
C LEU A 226 5.77 7.25 7.58
N THR A 227 4.97 6.39 6.97
CA THR A 227 5.38 5.02 6.63
C THR A 227 5.42 4.88 5.12
N GLY A 228 6.47 4.28 4.59
CA GLY A 228 6.60 4.11 3.15
C GLY A 228 7.15 2.75 2.77
N SER A 229 6.81 2.32 1.56
CA SER A 229 7.36 1.12 0.93
C SER A 229 7.52 1.38 -0.56
N LEU A 230 8.74 1.24 -1.08
CA LEU A 230 9.07 1.46 -2.48
C LEU A 230 10.00 0.39 -3.02
N SER A 231 9.80 0.06 -4.30
CA SER A 231 10.65 -0.80 -5.10
C SER A 231 10.97 -0.16 -6.44
N LEU A 232 12.16 -0.43 -6.98
CA LEU A 232 12.63 0.13 -8.25
C LEU A 232 13.77 -0.70 -8.83
N ASN A 233 14.18 -0.37 -10.05
CA ASN A 233 15.34 -0.95 -10.70
C ASN A 233 16.37 0.15 -10.99
N VAL A 234 17.63 -0.12 -10.64
CA VAL A 234 18.78 0.73 -10.97
C VAL A 234 19.68 0.00 -11.96
N GLN A 235 20.15 0.73 -12.97
CA GLN A 235 21.14 0.26 -13.92
C GLN A 235 22.26 1.29 -14.11
N ILE A 236 23.45 0.79 -14.44
CA ILE A 236 24.64 1.60 -14.70
C ILE A 236 25.26 1.17 -16.02
N GLY A 237 25.71 2.16 -16.80
CA GLY A 237 26.13 1.92 -18.19
C GLY A 237 27.45 1.18 -18.37
N ALA A 238 28.45 1.37 -17.49
CA ALA A 238 29.79 0.83 -17.74
C ALA A 238 30.72 0.64 -16.52
N ASP A 239 30.51 1.31 -15.38
CA ASP A 239 31.45 1.30 -14.24
C ASP A 239 30.82 0.68 -13.01
N HIS A 240 31.59 -0.04 -12.18
CA HIS A 240 31.11 -0.51 -10.87
C HIS A 240 30.85 0.69 -9.96
N THR A 241 29.72 0.69 -9.25
CA THR A 241 29.37 1.79 -8.33
C THR A 241 28.73 1.29 -7.06
N GLN A 242 28.88 2.05 -5.98
CA GLN A 242 28.08 1.89 -4.78
C GLN A 242 26.92 2.87 -4.81
N VAL A 243 25.76 2.41 -4.37
CA VAL A 243 24.54 3.20 -4.26
C VAL A 243 24.03 3.09 -2.84
N SER A 244 23.73 4.22 -2.22
CA SER A 244 23.06 4.28 -0.91
C SER A 244 21.66 4.83 -1.08
N TYR A 245 20.69 4.30 -0.33
CA TYR A 245 19.29 4.69 -0.45
C TYR A 245 18.52 4.55 0.86
N ASN A 246 17.50 5.39 1.03
CA ASN A 246 16.40 5.22 1.97
C ASN A 246 15.18 6.03 1.49
N LEU A 247 14.14 6.13 2.30
CA LEU A 247 13.10 7.13 2.22
C LEU A 247 13.58 8.41 2.88
N CYS A 248 13.18 9.54 2.32
CA CYS A 248 13.52 10.86 2.80
C CYS A 248 12.29 11.79 2.81
N TYR A 249 12.39 12.82 3.63
CA TYR A 249 11.52 14.00 3.62
C TYR A 249 12.35 15.27 3.83
N TYR A 250 11.78 16.44 3.52
CA TYR A 250 12.44 17.72 3.77
C TYR A 250 12.03 18.31 5.11
N LYS A 251 13.01 18.71 5.93
CA LYS A 251 12.83 19.48 7.17
C LYS A 251 13.67 20.74 7.10
N ASP A 252 13.04 21.91 7.24
CA ASP A 252 13.72 23.21 7.21
C ASP A 252 14.63 23.41 5.98
N GLY A 253 14.21 22.88 4.82
CA GLY A 253 14.98 22.92 3.56
C GLY A 253 16.11 21.89 3.46
N ALA A 254 16.42 21.15 4.53
CA ALA A 254 17.36 20.04 4.53
C ALA A 254 16.67 18.70 4.25
N LEU A 255 17.35 17.82 3.53
CA LEU A 255 16.86 16.46 3.30
C LEU A 255 17.20 15.57 4.49
N VAL A 256 16.19 14.89 5.04
CA VAL A 256 16.32 14.00 6.21
C VAL A 256 15.92 12.58 5.81
N LEU A 257 16.81 11.63 6.10
CA LEU A 257 16.55 10.19 5.91
C LEU A 257 15.56 9.70 6.98
N PHE A 258 14.72 8.74 6.61
CA PHE A 258 13.92 8.00 7.58
C PHE A 258 14.87 7.31 8.57
N ASN A 259 14.57 7.47 9.86
CA ASN A 259 15.37 6.97 10.97
C ASN A 259 16.86 7.35 10.97
N ASN A 260 17.28 8.30 10.13
CA ASN A 260 18.68 8.71 9.96
C ASN A 260 19.62 7.57 9.56
N GLU A 261 19.10 6.52 8.91
CA GLU A 261 19.85 5.37 8.42
C GLU A 261 19.76 5.25 6.89
N TYR A 262 20.61 4.42 6.29
CA TYR A 262 20.55 4.11 4.86
C TYR A 262 21.04 2.70 4.57
N LEU A 263 20.48 2.08 3.53
CA LEU A 263 21.00 0.86 2.94
C LEU A 263 22.04 1.20 1.89
N SER A 264 23.00 0.31 1.66
CA SER A 264 24.01 0.47 0.61
C SER A 264 24.22 -0.83 -0.15
N MET A 265 24.51 -0.72 -1.43
CA MET A 265 24.88 -1.88 -2.23
C MET A 265 25.81 -1.53 -3.38
N ASN A 266 26.55 -2.52 -3.84
CA ASN A 266 27.39 -2.42 -5.01
C ASN A 266 26.63 -2.92 -6.24
N ILE A 267 26.67 -2.15 -7.32
CA ILE A 267 26.09 -2.48 -8.61
C ILE A 267 27.24 -2.68 -9.60
N SER A 268 27.26 -3.83 -10.25
CA SER A 268 28.27 -4.16 -11.26
C SER A 268 27.95 -3.50 -12.60
N ALA A 269 28.99 -3.18 -13.36
CA ALA A 269 28.86 -2.60 -14.69
C ALA A 269 27.90 -3.39 -15.59
N GLY A 270 26.98 -2.71 -16.27
CA GLY A 270 26.03 -3.32 -17.19
C GLY A 270 24.96 -4.21 -16.51
N THR A 271 24.89 -4.22 -15.18
CA THR A 271 23.87 -4.98 -14.47
C THR A 271 22.71 -4.10 -14.01
N GLU A 272 21.51 -4.68 -14.09
CA GLU A 272 20.31 -4.16 -13.45
C GLU A 272 20.18 -4.77 -12.05
N ARG A 273 19.76 -3.96 -11.08
CA ARG A 273 19.50 -4.38 -9.70
C ARG A 273 18.18 -3.82 -9.21
N ALA A 274 17.33 -4.70 -8.68
CA ALA A 274 16.13 -4.31 -7.98
C ALA A 274 16.48 -3.83 -6.56
N LEU A 275 15.98 -2.67 -6.17
CA LEU A 275 16.03 -2.15 -4.80
C LEU A 275 14.63 -2.21 -4.22
N SER A 276 14.55 -2.51 -2.94
CA SER A 276 13.33 -2.38 -2.15
C SER A 276 13.67 -1.75 -0.82
N ILE A 277 12.87 -0.77 -0.39
CA ILE A 277 12.99 -0.15 0.92
C ILE A 277 11.61 -0.04 1.53
N SER A 278 11.52 -0.25 2.83
CA SER A 278 10.34 0.11 3.62
C SER A 278 10.81 0.65 4.94
N ASP A 279 10.28 1.80 5.32
CA ASP A 279 10.73 2.47 6.54
C ASP A 279 9.61 3.35 7.11
N THR A 280 9.78 3.79 8.36
CA THR A 280 8.85 4.70 9.05
C THR A 280 9.59 5.79 9.80
N ALA A 281 9.15 7.03 9.69
CA ALA A 281 9.68 8.17 10.43
C ALA A 281 8.58 8.91 11.20
N VAL A 282 8.96 9.55 12.31
CA VAL A 282 8.13 10.55 13.01
C VAL A 282 8.84 11.89 12.88
N PRO A 283 8.39 12.81 12.01
CA PRO A 283 9.14 14.02 11.69
C PRO A 283 9.33 14.98 12.87
N GLY A 284 8.37 15.04 13.80
CA GLY A 284 8.43 15.90 14.98
C GLY A 284 8.17 17.38 14.71
N TYR A 285 7.60 17.73 13.55
CA TYR A 285 7.15 19.08 13.19
C TYR A 285 6.00 19.00 12.17
N ASN A 286 5.22 20.07 12.04
CA ASN A 286 4.20 20.17 11.01
C ASN A 286 4.86 20.54 9.68
N GLY A 287 4.64 19.73 8.64
CA GLY A 287 5.34 19.86 7.38
C GLY A 287 4.47 19.60 6.16
N SER A 288 4.89 20.18 5.05
CA SER A 288 4.38 19.88 3.72
C SER A 288 5.54 19.82 2.74
N GLY A 289 5.62 18.76 1.93
CA GLY A 289 6.68 18.66 0.92
C GLY A 289 6.82 17.29 0.28
N SER A 290 7.85 17.13 -0.54
CA SER A 290 8.16 15.85 -1.19
C SER A 290 8.65 14.85 -0.16
N VAL A 291 8.00 13.68 -0.12
CA VAL A 291 8.42 12.52 0.66
C VAL A 291 8.50 11.34 -0.28
N GLY A 292 9.61 10.62 -0.25
CA GLY A 292 9.78 9.43 -1.05
C GLY A 292 11.20 8.94 -1.04
N LEU A 293 11.54 8.13 -2.03
CA LEU A 293 12.88 7.56 -2.09
C LEU A 293 13.93 8.63 -2.41
N CYS A 294 15.03 8.55 -1.69
CA CYS A 294 16.24 9.28 -1.96
C CYS A 294 17.41 8.33 -2.19
N LEU A 295 18.29 8.73 -3.11
CA LEU A 295 19.47 7.97 -3.51
C LEU A 295 20.70 8.85 -3.47
N LYS A 296 21.83 8.24 -3.12
CA LYS A 296 23.16 8.80 -3.25
C LYS A 296 23.97 7.90 -4.17
N ASN A 297 24.44 8.50 -5.26
CA ASN A 297 25.34 7.86 -6.21
C ASN A 297 26.79 8.17 -5.84
N TRP A 298 27.53 7.15 -5.41
CA TRP A 298 28.96 7.26 -5.07
C TRP A 298 29.87 7.09 -6.28
N GLY A 299 29.31 6.71 -7.43
CA GLY A 299 30.06 6.44 -8.65
C GLY A 299 30.37 7.71 -9.45
N PRO A 300 31.27 7.59 -10.43
CA PRO A 300 31.67 8.71 -11.29
C PRO A 300 30.72 8.98 -12.46
N ARG A 301 29.68 8.15 -12.66
CA ARG A 301 28.71 8.30 -13.76
C ARG A 301 27.28 8.26 -13.26
N ASP A 302 26.39 8.78 -14.08
CA ASP A 302 24.95 8.78 -13.82
C ASP A 302 24.39 7.36 -13.63
N LEU A 303 23.49 7.22 -12.66
CA LEU A 303 22.63 6.05 -12.51
C LEU A 303 21.34 6.28 -13.27
N TYR A 304 20.81 5.22 -13.86
CA TYR A 304 19.50 5.23 -14.48
C TYR A 304 18.53 4.45 -13.59
N VAL A 305 17.46 5.12 -13.17
CA VAL A 305 16.43 4.56 -12.30
C VAL A 305 15.14 4.42 -13.09
N TYR A 306 14.49 3.27 -12.99
CA TYR A 306 13.24 2.98 -13.68
C TYR A 306 12.39 1.98 -12.90
N ARG A 307 11.13 1.80 -13.35
CA ARG A 307 10.13 0.90 -12.73
C ARG A 307 9.86 1.22 -11.24
N VAL A 308 9.94 2.49 -10.85
CA VAL A 308 9.65 2.92 -9.48
C VAL A 308 8.18 2.68 -9.16
N ASN A 309 7.92 1.92 -8.10
CA ASN A 309 6.58 1.65 -7.61
C ASN A 309 6.57 1.63 -6.09
N GLY A 310 5.55 2.22 -5.49
CA GLY A 310 5.33 2.12 -4.06
C GLY A 310 4.32 3.12 -3.53
N TRP A 311 4.40 3.36 -2.23
CA TRP A 311 3.50 4.25 -1.52
C TRP A 311 4.17 4.87 -0.29
N ILE A 312 3.67 6.04 0.09
CA ILE A 312 3.87 6.71 1.38
C ILE A 312 2.50 6.88 2.03
N GLN A 313 2.42 6.68 3.34
CA GLN A 313 1.22 6.84 4.12
C GLN A 313 1.50 7.68 5.36
N VAL A 314 0.58 8.60 5.65
CA VAL A 314 0.55 9.40 6.86
C VAL A 314 -0.46 8.77 7.80
N THR A 315 -0.04 8.46 9.02
CA THR A 315 -0.90 7.88 10.06
C THR A 315 -0.82 8.68 11.35
N ASN A 316 -1.92 8.67 12.11
CA ASN A 316 -1.94 9.17 13.49
C ASN A 316 -1.29 8.18 14.46
#